data_AF-A0A3D4NLF2-F1
#
_entry.id   AF-A0A3D4NLF2-F1
#
_cell.length_a   1.000
_cell.length_b   1.000
_cell.length_c   1.000
_cell.angle_alpha   90.00
_cell.angle_beta   90.00
_cell.angle_gamma   90.00
#
_symmetry.space_group_name_H-M   'P 1'
#
loop_
_entity.id
_entity.type
_entity.pdbx_description
1 polymer ?
#
loop_
_entity_poly.entity_id
_entity_poly.type
_entity_poly.pdbx_seq_one_letter_code
_entity_poly.pdbx_strand_id
1 'polypeptide(L)'
;MNAYWQCFSGIVLREWLRFVLQRTRFLSALVRPLLWLLVFAAGFRAALGIAIIEPYDTYIPYEVYIIPGLACMILLFNGMQGSLSMVYDR
;
A
#
# COMPACT_ATOMS: atom_id res chain seq x y z
N MET A 1 29.35 -8.40 -17.95
CA MET A 1 28.13 -8.18 -17.14
C MET A 1 28.01 -9.33 -16.14
N ASN A 2 27.98 -9.04 -14.84
CA ASN A 2 28.06 -10.03 -13.75
C ASN A 2 26.97 -11.10 -13.81
N ALA A 3 27.36 -12.38 -13.89
CA ALA A 3 26.46 -13.53 -13.89
C ALA A 3 25.44 -13.52 -12.72
N TYR A 4 25.86 -12.98 -11.57
CA TYR A 4 24.99 -12.77 -10.41
C TYR A 4 23.76 -11.91 -10.71
N TRP A 5 23.92 -10.87 -11.53
CA TRP A 5 22.81 -9.99 -11.93
C TRP A 5 21.83 -10.72 -12.84
N GLN A 6 22.32 -11.59 -13.73
CA GLN A 6 21.45 -12.38 -14.62
C GLN A 6 20.66 -13.44 -13.84
N CYS A 7 21.30 -14.13 -12.89
CA CYS A 7 20.61 -15.06 -12.00
C CYS A 7 19.56 -14.36 -11.13
N PHE A 8 19.90 -13.21 -10.57
CA PHE A 8 18.97 -12.41 -9.76
C PHE A 8 17.76 -11.96 -10.60
N SER A 9 18.00 -11.41 -11.79
CA SER A 9 16.92 -10.98 -12.69
C SER A 9 16.04 -12.15 -13.12
N GLY A 10 16.59 -13.35 -13.31
CA GLY A 10 15.83 -14.55 -13.65
C GLY A 10 14.90 -15.00 -12.54
N ILE A 11 15.37 -14.98 -11.29
CA ILE A 11 14.56 -15.30 -10.10
C ILE A 11 13.45 -14.27 -9.92
N VAL A 12 13.79 -12.98 -10.00
CA VAL A 12 12.80 -11.88 -9.87
C VAL A 12 11.72 -11.99 -10.94
N LEU A 13 12.09 -12.20 -12.20
CA LEU A 13 11.13 -12.32 -13.31
C LEU A 13 10.19 -13.52 -13.11
N ARG A 14 10.71 -14.65 -12.60
CA ARG A 14 9.91 -15.86 -12.34
C ARG A 14 8.91 -15.64 -11.20
N GLU A 15 9.35 -14.99 -10.13
CA GLU A 15 8.49 -14.64 -9.00
C GLU A 15 7.42 -13.62 -9.43
N TRP A 16 7.79 -12.62 -10.24
CA TRP A 16 6.87 -11.65 -10.82
C TRP A 16 5.80 -12.30 -11.70
N LEU A 17 6.19 -13.22 -12.58
CA LEU A 17 5.25 -13.97 -13.41
C LEU A 17 4.28 -14.80 -12.56
N ARG A 18 4.76 -15.44 -11.48
CA ARG A 18 3.93 -16.18 -10.53
C ARG A 18 2.92 -15.27 -9.83
N PHE A 19 3.36 -14.08 -9.40
CA PHE A 19 2.51 -13.03 -8.84
C PHE A 19 1.44 -12.55 -9.82
N VAL A 20 1.81 -12.32 -11.08
CA VAL A 20 0.90 -11.85 -12.14
C VAL A 20 -0.10 -12.94 -12.55
N LEU A 21 0.24 -14.22 -12.44
CA LEU A 21 -0.69 -15.32 -12.70
C LEU A 21 -1.71 -15.49 -11.55
N GLN A 22 -1.31 -15.20 -10.30
CA GLN A 22 -2.22 -15.16 -9.13
C GLN A 22 -3.02 -13.84 -9.06
N ARG A 23 -3.67 -13.45 -10.18
CA ARG A 23 -4.38 -12.17 -10.32
C ARG A 23 -5.42 -11.90 -9.24
N THR A 24 -6.11 -12.93 -8.76
CA THR A 24 -7.14 -12.80 -7.72
C THR A 24 -6.55 -12.30 -6.40
N ARG A 25 -5.32 -12.73 -6.08
CA ARG A 25 -4.58 -12.32 -4.89
C ARG A 25 -3.99 -10.92 -5.05
N PHE A 26 -3.45 -10.62 -6.23
CA PHE A 26 -2.92 -9.30 -6.56
C PHE A 26 -4.01 -8.21 -6.54
N LEU A 27 -5.15 -8.47 -7.19
CA LEU A 27 -6.29 -7.54 -7.19
C LEU A 27 -6.87 -7.37 -5.79
N SER A 28 -7.04 -8.45 -5.02
CA SER A 28 -7.55 -8.34 -3.64
C SER A 28 -6.59 -7.60 -2.71
N ALA A 29 -5.28 -7.74 -2.93
CA ALA A 29 -4.24 -7.02 -2.20
C ALA A 29 -4.21 -5.52 -2.54
N LEU A 30 -4.64 -5.11 -3.74
CA LEU A 30 -4.72 -3.71 -4.16
C LEU A 30 -6.07 -3.05 -3.78
N VAL A 31 -7.17 -3.79 -3.92
CA VAL A 31 -8.54 -3.30 -3.71
C VAL A 31 -8.80 -2.97 -2.23
N ARG A 32 -8.32 -3.78 -1.28
CA ARG A 32 -8.44 -3.50 0.16
C ARG A 32 -7.78 -2.16 0.54
N PRO A 33 -6.51 -1.89 0.19
CA PRO A 33 -5.88 -0.58 0.34
C PRO A 33 -6.69 0.59 -0.22
N LEU A 34 -7.15 0.44 -1.46
CA LEU A 34 -7.84 1.49 -2.20
C LEU A 34 -9.19 1.80 -1.57
N LEU A 35 -9.95 0.77 -1.19
CA LEU A 35 -11.19 0.93 -0.45
C LEU A 35 -10.95 1.59 0.91
N TRP A 36 -9.91 1.19 1.64
CA TRP A 36 -9.57 1.79 2.93
C TRP A 36 -9.18 3.26 2.79
N LEU A 37 -8.37 3.61 1.79
CA LEU A 37 -8.03 4.99 1.44
C LEU A 37 -9.29 5.81 1.11
N LEU A 38 -10.20 5.27 0.32
CA LEU A 38 -11.42 5.97 -0.10
C LEU A 38 -12.38 6.17 1.08
N VAL A 39 -12.58 5.14 1.91
CA VAL A 39 -13.39 5.21 3.13
C VAL A 39 -12.77 6.17 4.15
N PHE A 40 -11.44 6.16 4.33
CA PHE A 40 -10.77 7.11 5.21
C PHE A 40 -10.82 8.53 4.69
N ALA A 41 -10.58 8.76 3.39
CA ALA A 41 -10.70 10.08 2.79
C ALA A 41 -12.12 10.65 2.96
N ALA A 42 -13.15 9.84 2.69
CA ALA A 42 -14.55 10.24 2.87
C ALA A 42 -14.92 10.44 4.36
N GLY A 43 -14.47 9.55 5.24
CA GLY A 43 -14.70 9.62 6.68
C GLY A 43 -14.00 10.81 7.35
N PHE A 44 -12.78 11.14 6.92
CA PHE A 44 -12.06 12.33 7.40
C PHE A 44 -12.70 13.63 6.93
N ARG A 45 -13.19 13.68 5.69
CA ARG A 45 -13.96 14.83 5.19
C ARG A 45 -15.23 15.07 6.01
N ALA A 46 -15.84 14.00 6.53
CA ALA A 46 -17.03 14.06 7.37
C ALA A 46 -16.73 14.34 8.85
N ALA A 47 -15.60 13.86 9.38
CA ALA A 47 -15.24 13.97 10.81
C ALA A 47 -14.47 15.26 11.16
N LEU A 48 -13.63 15.79 10.25
CA LEU A 48 -12.81 16.99 10.48
C LEU A 48 -13.31 18.21 9.69
N GLY A 49 -14.63 18.34 9.54
CA GLY A 49 -15.25 19.48 8.86
C GLY A 49 -14.49 20.78 9.09
N ILE A 50 -13.89 21.31 8.01
CA ILE A 50 -13.19 22.59 7.94
C ILE A 50 -12.33 22.92 9.18
N ALA A 51 -11.35 22.07 9.51
CA ALA A 51 -10.41 22.38 10.58
C ALA A 51 -9.45 23.50 10.17
N ILE A 52 -9.87 24.74 10.39
CA ILE A 52 -9.01 25.93 10.43
C ILE A 52 -8.27 25.88 11.78
N ILE A 53 -6.99 25.56 11.78
CA ILE A 53 -6.15 25.50 12.98
C ILE A 53 -4.99 26.49 12.81
N GLU A 54 -4.92 27.51 13.66
CA GLU A 54 -3.75 28.40 13.80
C GLU A 54 -2.52 27.56 14.20
N PRO A 55 -1.34 27.73 13.57
CA PRO A 55 -0.71 28.99 13.16
C PRO A 55 -0.32 29.06 11.65
N TYR A 56 -1.02 28.36 10.77
CA TYR A 56 -0.69 28.32 9.34
C TYR A 56 -1.68 29.18 8.51
N ASP A 57 -1.18 30.21 7.84
CA ASP A 57 -1.95 31.11 6.96
C ASP A 57 -2.52 30.42 5.69
N THR A 58 -1.99 29.26 5.33
CA THR A 58 -2.38 28.53 4.11
C THR A 58 -3.18 27.28 4.44
N TYR A 59 -4.30 27.08 3.75
CA TYR A 59 -5.12 25.87 3.80
C TYR A 59 -4.30 24.68 3.31
N ILE A 60 -3.69 23.94 4.24
CA ILE A 60 -3.11 22.64 3.94
C ILE A 60 -4.17 21.62 4.34
N PRO A 61 -4.81 20.94 3.38
CA PRO A 61 -5.80 19.93 3.71
C PRO A 61 -5.10 18.83 4.51
N TYR A 62 -5.68 18.50 5.68
CA TYR A 62 -5.19 17.43 6.56
C TYR A 62 -4.96 16.10 5.82
N GLU A 63 -5.69 15.92 4.71
CA GLU A 63 -5.52 14.85 3.73
C GLU A 63 -4.06 14.64 3.30
N VAL A 64 -3.30 15.72 3.07
CA VAL A 64 -1.90 15.64 2.59
C VAL A 64 -0.98 14.95 3.60
N TYR A 65 -1.24 15.11 4.90
CA TYR A 65 -0.42 14.50 5.95
C TYR A 65 -0.81 13.06 6.25
N ILE A 66 -2.10 12.72 6.15
CA ILE A 66 -2.57 11.37 6.47
C ILE A 66 -2.34 10.37 5.32
N ILE A 67 -2.40 10.82 4.05
CA ILE A 67 -2.17 9.98 2.87
C ILE A 67 -0.85 9.20 2.94
N PRO A 68 0.33 9.82 3.17
CA PRO A 68 1.59 9.09 3.23
C PRO A 68 1.65 8.13 4.42
N GLY A 69 1.09 8.51 5.58
CA GLY A 69 1.04 7.64 6.76
C GLY A 69 0.16 6.40 6.56
N LEU A 70 -1.02 6.59 5.98
CA LEU A 70 -1.98 5.52 5.73
C LEU A 70 -1.50 4.59 4.61
N ALA A 71 -0.87 5.14 3.56
CA ALA A 71 -0.19 4.36 2.54
C ALA A 71 0.92 3.48 3.14
N CYS A 72 1.71 4.03 4.07
CA CYS A 72 2.77 3.29 4.75
C CYS A 72 2.22 2.16 5.63
N MET A 73 1.15 2.42 6.40
CA MET A 73 0.47 1.40 7.21
C MET A 73 -0.09 0.26 6.36
N ILE A 74 -0.77 0.59 5.26
CA ILE A 74 -1.31 -0.40 4.32
C ILE A 74 -0.21 -1.31 3.77
N LEU A 75 0.95 -0.75 3.41
CA LEU A 75 2.06 -1.49 2.84
C LEU A 75 2.66 -2.45 3.88
N LEU A 76 2.81 -2.00 5.13
CA LEU A 76 3.25 -2.82 6.27
C LEU A 76 2.29 -3.99 6.53
N PHE A 77 0.98 -3.73 6.58
CA PHE A 77 -0.02 -4.78 6.80
C PHE A 77 -0.07 -5.79 5.64
N ASN A 78 0.07 -5.34 4.39
CA ASN A 78 0.18 -6.22 3.23
C ASN A 78 1.45 -7.09 3.30
N GLY A 79 2.59 -6.50 3.67
CA GLY A 79 3.85 -7.22 3.84
C GLY A 79 3.78 -8.29 4.95
N MET A 80 3.16 -7.96 6.08
CA MET A 80 2.96 -8.89 7.19
C MET A 80 2.07 -10.07 6.80
N GLN A 81 0.95 -9.84 6.11
CA GLN A 81 0.07 -10.92 5.62
C GLN A 81 0.75 -11.77 4.52
N GLY A 82 1.56 -11.14 3.65
CA GLY A 82 2.38 -11.85 2.67
C GLY A 82 3.41 -12.76 3.31
N SER A 83 4.14 -12.26 4.31
CA SER A 83 5.16 -13.02 5.03
C SER A 83 4.56 -14.19 5.81
N LEU A 84 3.43 -14.00 6.48
CA LEU A 84 2.74 -15.08 7.19
C LEU A 84 2.30 -16.19 6.23
N SER A 85 1.76 -15.83 5.07
CA SER A 85 1.33 -16.82 4.09
C SER A 85 2.46 -17.69 3.55
N MET A 86 3.70 -17.18 3.49
CA MET A 86 4.88 -17.96 3.06
C MET A 86 5.25 -19.04 4.10
N VAL A 87 5.01 -18.76 5.38
CA VAL A 87 5.20 -19.75 6.46
C VAL A 87 4.12 -20.83 6.41
N TYR A 88 2.91 -20.49 5.97
CA TYR A 88 1.78 -21.41 5.81
C TYR A 88 1.80 -22.21 4.49
N ASP A 89 2.58 -21.81 3.48
CA ASP A 89 2.74 -22.51 2.19
C ASP A 89 3.78 -23.66 2.29
N ARG A 90 3.73 -24.41 3.41
CA ARG A 90 4.58 -25.57 3.73
C ARG A 90 3.72 -26.82 3.85
#